data_AF-A0A6G8S8H9-F1
#
_entry.id   AF-A0A6G8S8H9-F1
#
_cell.length_a   1.000
_cell.length_b   1.000
_cell.length_c   1.000
_cell.angle_alpha   90.00
_cell.angle_beta   90.00
_cell.angle_gamma   90.00
#
_symmetry.space_group_name_H-M   'P 1'
#
loop_
_entity.id
_entity.type
_entity.pdbx_description
1 polymer ?
#
loop_
_entity_poly.entity_id
_entity_poly.type
_entity_poly.pdbx_seq_one_letter_code
_entity_poly.pdbx_strand_id
1 'polypeptide(L)' 'MFYLPAYSLDFNPIEKAWSVLKNKVRQIISQQNISVLSALDIAFKNM' A
#
# COMPACT_ATOMS: atom_id res chain seq x y z
N MET A 1 -18.20 18.54 0.67
CA MET A 1 -18.50 17.12 0.97
C MET A 1 -18.11 16.34 -0.27
N PHE A 2 -17.08 15.49 -0.22
CA PHE A 2 -16.67 14.70 -1.38
C PHE A 2 -17.67 13.55 -1.56
N TYR A 3 -18.47 13.62 -2.60
CA TYR A 3 -19.40 12.55 -2.97
C TYR A 3 -18.59 11.43 -3.64
N LEU A 4 -18.47 10.29 -2.97
CA LEU A 4 -17.94 9.07 -3.57
C LEU A 4 -19.12 8.17 -3.92
N PRO A 5 -19.38 7.89 -5.21
CA PRO A 5 -20.45 6.99 -5.58
C PRO A 5 -20.19 5.60 -4.99
N ALA A 6 -21.25 4.87 -4.61
CA ALA A 6 -21.12 3.50 -4.13
C ALA A 6 -20.33 2.66 -5.15
N TYR A 7 -19.43 1.80 -4.66
CA TYR A 7 -18.56 0.94 -5.47
C TYR A 7 -17.56 1.65 -6.39
N SER A 8 -17.33 2.95 -6.20
CA SER A 8 -16.29 3.68 -6.95
C SER A 8 -14.89 3.49 -6.35
N LEU A 9 -14.44 2.23 -6.27
CA LEU A 9 -13.07 1.90 -5.83
C LEU A 9 -12.02 2.62 -6.69
N ASP A 10 -12.26 2.71 -8.00
CA ASP A 10 -11.37 3.38 -8.94
C ASP A 10 -11.25 4.90 -8.71
N PHE A 11 -12.26 5.53 -8.10
CA PHE A 11 -12.24 6.95 -7.75
C PHE A 11 -11.70 7.22 -6.34
N ASN A 12 -11.34 6.18 -5.57
CA ASN A 12 -10.76 6.35 -4.25
C ASN A 12 -9.22 6.37 -4.34
N PRO A 13 -8.56 7.52 -4.11
CA PRO A 13 -7.09 7.61 -4.21
C PRO A 13 -6.36 6.66 -3.25
N ILE A 14 -7.01 6.14 -2.21
CA ILE A 14 -6.45 5.14 -1.30
C ILE A 14 -6.15 3.81 -2.00
N GLU A 15 -6.94 3.41 -3.01
CA GLU A 15 -6.73 2.12 -3.71
C GLU A 15 -5.42 2.13 -4.48
N LYS A 16 -5.10 3.27 -5.11
CA LYS A 16 -3.81 3.48 -5.75
C LYS A 16 -2.66 3.44 -4.73
N ALA A 17 -2.83 4.07 -3.57
CA ALA A 17 -1.85 4.03 -2.49
C ALA A 17 -1.61 2.59 -2.00
N TRP A 18 -2.67 1.80 -1.80
CA TRP A 18 -2.58 0.39 -1.44
C TRP A 18 -1.86 -0.45 -2.50
N SER A 19 -2.10 -0.19 -3.78
CA SER A 19 -1.40 -0.87 -4.87
C SER A 19 0.12 -0.64 -4.81
N VAL A 20 0.55 0.62 -4.62
CA VAL A 20 1.96 1.00 -4.48
C VAL A 20 2.59 0.38 -3.23
N LEU A 21 1.90 0.48 -2.09
CA LEU A 21 2.38 -0.06 -0.82
C LEU A 21 2.57 -1.58 -0.88
N LYS A 22 1.58 -2.31 -1.39
CA LYS A 22 1.66 -3.77 -1.55
C LYS A 22 2.86 -4.18 -2.41
N ASN A 23 3.13 -3.45 -3.50
CA ASN A 23 4.27 -3.75 -4.36
C ASN A 23 5.61 -3.53 -3.63
N LYS A 24 5.76 -2.40 -2.91
CA LYS A 24 6.96 -2.12 -2.11
C LYS A 24 7.19 -3.17 -1.02
N VAL A 25 6.16 -3.49 -0.24
CA VAL A 25 6.23 -4.48 0.84
C VAL A 25 6.63 -5.85 0.29
N ARG A 26 6.04 -6.27 -0.85
CA ARG A 26 6.41 -7.53 -1.51
C ARG A 26 7.89 -7.56 -1.91
N GLN A 27 8.42 -6.47 -2.46
CA GLN A 27 9.84 -6.38 -2.82
C GLN A 27 10.75 -6.46 -1.59
N ILE A 28 10.41 -5.74 -0.52
CA ILE A 28 11.20 -5.75 0.72
C ILE A 28 11.23 -7.14 1.36
N ILE A 29 10.07 -7.81 1.46
CA ILE A 29 9.98 -9.18 1.99
C ILE A 29 10.83 -10.13 1.16
N SER A 30 10.76 -10.03 -0.17
CA SER A 30 11.54 -10.87 -1.07
C SER A 30 13.04 -10.64 -0.95
N GLN A 31 13.49 -9.41 -0.66
CA GLN A 31 14.91 -9.07 -0.55
C GLN A 31 15.50 -9.39 0.82
N GLN A 32 14.75 -9.15 1.90
CA GLN A 32 15.28 -9.15 3.26
C GLN A 32 14.78 -10.34 4.10
N ASN A 33 13.83 -11.15 3.58
CA ASN A 33 13.22 -12.28 4.28
C ASN A 33 12.67 -11.90 5.68
N ILE A 34 12.06 -10.72 5.78
CA ILE A 34 11.50 -10.19 7.03
C ILE A 34 9.99 -10.36 7.11
N SER A 35 9.45 -10.20 8.31
CA SER A 35 8.00 -10.24 8.55
C SER A 35 7.27 -9.12 7.80
N VAL A 36 5.99 -9.35 7.48
CA VAL A 36 5.13 -8.37 6.80
C VAL A 36 5.04 -7.06 7.59
N LEU A 37 4.94 -7.12 8.92
CA LEU A 37 4.85 -5.93 9.78
C LEU A 37 6.13 -5.09 9.72
N SER A 38 7.29 -5.75 9.75
CA SER A 38 8.59 -5.07 9.62
C SER A 38 8.76 -4.45 8.24
N ALA A 39 8.38 -5.17 7.19
CA ALA A 39 8.42 -4.65 5.82
C ALA A 39 7.45 -3.48 5.61
N LEU A 40 6.31 -3.48 6.30
CA LEU A 40 5.33 -2.40 6.26
C LEU A 40 5.91 -1.13 6.90
N ASP A 41 6.49 -1.23 8.10
CA ASP A 41 7.15 -0.10 8.77
C ASP A 41 8.27 0.50 7.91
N ILE A 42 9.10 -0.34 7.30
CA ILE A 42 10.15 0.10 6.38
C ILE A 42 9.55 0.76 5.14
N ALA A 43 8.51 0.18 4.54
CA ALA A 43 7.86 0.74 3.35
C ALA A 43 7.27 2.12 3.64
N PHE A 44 6.60 2.30 4.78
CA PHE A 44 6.03 3.58 5.21
C PHE A 44 7.10 4.62 5.53
N LYS A 45 8.23 4.23 6.13
CA LYS A 45 9.38 5.15 6.37
C LYS A 45 10.10 5.58 5.09
N ASN A 46 9.98 4.81 4.00
CA ASN A 46 10.60 5.07 2.70
C ASN A 46 9.59 5.52 1.63
N MET A 47 8.40 5.98 2.02
CA MET A 47 7.42 6.66 1.15
C MET A 47 7.49 8.15 1.39
#